data_AF-A0A356L3K2-F1
#
_entry.id   AF-A0A356L3K2-F1
#
_cell.length_a   1.000
_cell.length_b   1.000
_cell.length_c   1.000
_cell.angle_alpha   90.00
_cell.angle_beta   90.00
_cell.angle_gamma   90.00
#
_symmetry.space_group_name_H-M   'P 1'
#
loop_
_entity.id
_entity.type
_entity.pdbx_description
1 polymer ?
#
loop_
_entity_poly.entity_id
_entity_poly.type
_entity_poly.pdbx_seq_one_letter_code
_entity_poly.pdbx_strand_id
1 'polypeptide(L)' 'MIVQKSNFSSGLTLYLVPTPIGNFNDMTFRAVETLKSVDFVFAEDTRMTKVLLSHFKINIPLSSY' A
#
# COMPACT_ATOMS: atom_id res chain seq x y z
N MET A 1 16.47 -14.84 5.96
CA MET A 1 16.22 -13.62 5.16
C MET A 1 16.67 -12.43 6.00
N ILE A 2 17.71 -11.71 5.57
CA ILE A 2 18.23 -10.56 6.30
C ILE A 2 17.23 -9.42 6.12
N VAL A 3 16.34 -9.21 7.10
CA VAL A 3 15.53 -7.99 7.16
C VAL A 3 16.46 -6.92 7.72
N GLN A 4 16.93 -6.02 6.86
CA GLN A 4 17.62 -4.81 7.30
C GLN A 4 16.64 -4.01 8.17
N LYS A 5 16.81 -4.07 9.50
CA LYS A 5 15.97 -3.35 10.47
C LYS A 5 16.36 -1.88 10.47
N SER A 6 15.86 -1.11 9.52
CA SER A 6 15.79 0.33 9.65
C SER A 6 14.66 0.67 10.64
N ASN A 7 15.04 0.93 11.90
CA ASN A 7 14.22 1.53 12.97
C ASN A 7 12.74 1.08 13.04
N PHE A 8 12.47 -0.01 13.76
CA PHE A 8 11.15 -0.21 14.36
C PHE A 8 11.02 0.73 15.57
N SER A 9 10.67 1.99 15.33
CA SER A 9 10.17 2.85 16.41
C SER A 9 8.74 2.43 16.74
N SER A 10 8.39 2.43 18.03
CA SER A 10 7.06 2.08 18.53
C SER A 10 5.99 3.17 18.26
N GLY A 11 6.13 3.90 17.15
CA GLY A 11 5.30 5.05 16.78
C GLY A 11 4.60 4.89 15.44
N LEU A 12 3.93 5.95 14.99
CA LEU A 12 3.26 6.00 13.69
C LEU A 12 4.28 5.77 12.57
N THR A 13 3.93 4.87 11.64
CA THR A 13 4.78 4.52 10.50
C THR A 13 4.07 4.90 9.20
N LEU A 14 4.75 5.69 8.36
CA LEU A 14 4.29 6.02 7.02
C LEU A 14 4.98 5.12 6.00
N TYR A 15 4.20 4.43 5.18
CA TYR A 15 4.69 3.63 4.07
C TYR A 15 4.48 4.36 2.76
N LEU A 16 5.56 4.54 1.99
CA LEU A 16 5.48 4.96 0.59
C LEU A 16 5.42 3.71 -0.28
N VAL A 17 4.26 3.48 -0.91
CA VAL A 17 4.02 2.30 -1.72
C VAL A 17 3.87 2.72 -3.19
N PRO A 18 4.76 2.27 -4.10
CA PRO A 18 4.62 2.55 -5.52
C PRO A 18 3.42 1.77 -6.10
N THR A 19 2.66 2.42 -6.98
CA THR A 19 1.56 1.81 -7.72
C THR A 19 2.00 1.46 -9.15
N PRO A 20 1.39 0.44 -9.78
CA PRO A 20 1.73 0.06 -11.14
C PRO A 20 1.27 1.12 -12.14
N ILE A 21 2.03 1.31 -13.22
CA ILE A 21 1.76 2.33 -14.25
C ILE A 21 0.83 1.84 -15.38
N GLY A 22 0.15 0.70 -15.19
CA GLY A 22 -0.80 0.16 -16.17
C GLY A 22 -0.98 -1.36 -16.14
N ASN A 23 -0.07 -2.10 -15.51
CA ASN A 23 -0.16 -3.56 -15.37
C ASN A 23 -0.19 -3.98 -13.90
N PHE A 24 -1.28 -4.60 -13.44
CA PHE A 24 -1.41 -5.03 -12.04
C PHE A 24 -0.32 -6.01 -11.60
N ASN A 25 0.26 -6.78 -12.53
CA ASN A 25 1.34 -7.73 -12.21
C ASN A 25 2.66 -7.04 -11.82
N ASP A 26 2.80 -5.74 -12.05
CA ASP A 26 3.98 -4.98 -11.64
C ASP A 26 3.96 -4.65 -10.13
N MET A 27 2.85 -4.94 -9.44
CA MET A 27 2.80 -4.84 -7.98
C MET A 27 3.71 -5.86 -7.33
N THR A 28 4.51 -5.39 -6.38
CA THR A 28 5.35 -6.28 -5.56
C THR A 28 4.52 -6.96 -4.47
N PHE A 29 4.88 -8.19 -4.10
CA PHE A 29 4.27 -8.89 -2.97
C PHE A 29 4.28 -8.05 -1.69
N ARG A 30 5.41 -7.39 -1.40
CA ARG A 30 5.56 -6.51 -0.24
C ARG A 30 4.59 -5.34 -0.27
N ALA A 31 4.38 -4.70 -1.43
CA ALA A 31 3.42 -3.59 -1.55
C ALA A 31 2.01 -4.04 -1.20
N VAL A 32 1.59 -5.21 -1.70
CA VAL A 32 0.28 -5.80 -1.39
C VAL A 32 0.17 -6.12 0.11
N GLU A 33 1.20 -6.71 0.72
CA GLU A 33 1.20 -7.02 2.16
C GLU A 33 1.16 -5.75 3.02
N THR A 34 1.95 -4.74 2.68
CA THR A 34 1.95 -3.44 3.37
C THR A 34 0.56 -2.80 3.30
N LEU A 35 -0.04 -2.71 2.12
CA LEU A 35 -1.40 -2.15 1.95
C LEU A 35 -2.45 -2.94 2.73
N LYS A 36 -2.29 -4.25 2.91
CA LYS A 36 -3.18 -5.07 3.75
C LYS A 36 -3.00 -4.85 5.25
N SER A 37 -1.83 -4.38 5.69
CA SER A 37 -1.48 -4.23 7.11
C SER A 37 -1.73 -2.83 7.69
N VAL A 38 -1.94 -1.82 6.85
CA VAL A 38 -2.13 -0.43 7.30
C VAL A 38 -3.58 -0.13 7.65
N ASP A 39 -3.78 0.76 8.62
CA ASP A 39 -5.12 1.19 9.04
C ASP A 39 -5.81 2.12 8.03
N PHE A 40 -5.02 2.83 7.21
CA PHE A 40 -5.53 3.85 6.30
C PHE A 40 -4.64 4.00 5.07
N VAL A 41 -5.25 4.29 3.91
CA VAL A 41 -4.53 4.66 2.68
C VAL A 41 -4.96 6.03 2.19
N PHE A 42 -3.95 6.82 1.85
CA PHE A 42 -4.10 8.09 1.17
C PHE A 42 -3.63 7.93 -0.28
N ALA A 43 -4.44 8.38 -1.24
CA ALA A 43 -4.06 8.36 -2.65
C ALA A 43 -4.45 9.65 -3.38
N GLU A 44 -3.64 10.07 -4.35
CA GLU A 44 -3.91 11.23 -5.22
C GLU A 44 -5.19 10.98 -6.05
N ASP A 45 -5.22 9.90 -6.84
CA ASP A 45 -6.43 9.44 -7.51
C ASP A 45 -7.03 8.24 -6.77
N THR A 46 -8.03 8.52 -5.94
CA THR A 46 -8.76 7.51 -5.17
C THR A 46 -9.60 6.59 -6.07
N ARG A 47 -9.99 7.01 -7.27
CA ARG A 47 -10.80 6.19 -8.19
C ARG A 47 -9.96 5.06 -8.76
N MET A 48 -8.75 5.38 -9.24
CA MET A 48 -7.80 4.39 -9.73
C MET A 48 -7.32 3.47 -8.60
N THR A 49 -7.01 4.05 -7.44
CA THR A 49 -6.57 3.30 -6.27
C THR A 49 -7.66 2.34 -5.77
N LYS A 50 -8.93 2.73 -5.82
CA LYS A 50 -10.04 1.83 -5.47
C LYS A 50 -10.10 0.59 -6.38
N VAL A 51 -9.83 0.74 -7.68
CA VAL A 51 -9.75 -0.40 -8.61
C VAL A 51 -8.57 -1.31 -8.26
N LEU A 52 -7.39 -0.73 -7.97
CA LEU A 52 -6.21 -1.46 -7.53
C LEU A 52 -6.48 -2.27 -6.26
N LEU A 53 -7.02 -1.63 -5.22
CA LEU A 53 -7.34 -2.29 -3.95
C LEU A 53 -8.36 -3.41 -4.13
N SER A 54 -9.38 -3.19 -4.96
CA SER A 54 -10.39 -4.20 -5.31
C SER A 54 -9.75 -5.42 -5.99
N HIS A 55 -8.85 -5.21 -6.96
CA HIS A 55 -8.14 -6.29 -7.66
C HIS A 55 -7.37 -7.21 -6.68
N PHE A 56 -6.73 -6.62 -5.67
CA PHE A 56 -5.98 -7.35 -4.64
C PHE A 56 -6.80 -7.76 -3.41
N LYS A 57 -8.13 -7.53 -3.42
CA LYS A 57 -9.06 -7.80 -2.32
C LYS A 57 -8.64 -7.15 -1.00
N ILE A 58 -8.21 -5.88 -1.09
CA ILE A 58 -7.80 -5.06 0.05
C ILE A 58 -8.98 -4.18 0.44
N ASN A 59 -9.49 -4.34 1.66
CA ASN A 59 -10.60 -3.56 2.19
C ASN A 59 -10.13 -2.71 3.37
N ILE A 60 -9.74 -1.48 3.06
CA ILE A 60 -9.23 -0.49 4.02
C ILE A 60 -9.83 0.88 3.69
N PRO A 61 -9.98 1.78 4.68
CA PRO A 61 -10.35 3.17 4.43
C PRO A 61 -9.38 3.84 3.44
N LEU A 62 -9.96 4.51 2.44
CA LEU A 62 -9.24 5.24 1.41
C LEU A 62 -9.70 6.70 1.44
N SER A 63 -8.78 7.65 1.46
CA SER A 63 -9.09 9.07 1.23
C SER A 63 -8.11 9.72 0.26
N SER A 64 -8.54 10.84 -0.30
CA SER A 64 -7.69 11.69 -1.12
C SER A 64 -6.66 12.41 -0.25
N TYR A 65 -5.46 12.62 -0.79
CA TYR A 65 -4.52 13.62 -0.29
C TYR A 65 -4.17 14.63 -1.38
#